data_AF-A0A7S1UXQ8-F1
#
_entry.id   AF-A0A7S1UXQ8-F1
#
_cell.length_a   1.000
_cell.length_b   1.000
_cell.length_c   1.000
_cell.angle_alpha   90.00
_cell.angle_beta   90.00
_cell.angle_gamma   90.00
#
_symmetry.space_group_name_H-M   'P 1'
#
loop_
_entity.id
_entity.type
_entity.pdbx_description
1 polymer ?
#
loop_
_entity_poly.entity_id
_entity_poly.type
_entity_poly.pdbx_seq_one_letter_code
_entity_poly.pdbx_strand_id
1 'polypeptide(L)'
;GGRKQAPTIASTSSGNGQARVVASAVAGRQQRRGLEISEVGTTASFSQAFASIDGTEHFRNEMHNLNNRNSNADGDEGVKATVPAGGEDATTQRRFQDKSVLDEKQRQAMRANNALLQPHVLYVSTKQRGNGVLQYIRNVPYEFSRLLPDFVTHSYRCALFLSLKYHTLYPNYIQKRVHELKDDFSLRVLLVLVDMDDNNNALLFLNTLAVKHNLTLILTWSEEEAARYLETYKAFDGKSAELIQRKEHTNFVDQAADFLCTVTSVNKTDAGHILTQFSTLKGAMSAPMDELSICPGLGEKKVKRLHEAFHEPFRKTVKRKHLRQQKPQAQE
;
A
#
# COMPACT_ATOMS: atom_id res chain seq x y z
N GLY A 1 -36.61 -31.12 -54.46
CA GLY A 1 -35.19 -31.03 -54.85
C GLY A 1 -34.41 -30.43 -53.71
N GLY A 2 -33.25 -31.01 -53.36
CA GLY A 2 -32.25 -30.46 -52.43
C GLY A 2 -32.38 -30.89 -50.95
N ARG A 3 -31.87 -32.09 -50.61
CA ARG A 3 -31.77 -32.65 -49.25
C ARG A 3 -30.29 -33.03 -48.96
N LYS A 4 -29.87 -32.77 -47.72
CA LYS A 4 -28.94 -33.53 -46.84
C LYS A 4 -27.39 -33.55 -47.03
N GLN A 5 -26.76 -33.22 -45.90
CA GLN A 5 -25.50 -33.60 -45.21
C GLN A 5 -24.57 -34.75 -45.70
N ALA A 6 -23.27 -34.53 -45.35
CA ALA A 6 -22.10 -35.44 -45.10
C ALA A 6 -21.38 -36.09 -46.31
N PRO A 7 -20.03 -36.28 -46.27
CA PRO A 7 -19.35 -37.40 -45.56
C PRO A 7 -18.02 -37.01 -44.83
N THR A 8 -17.63 -37.61 -43.69
CA THR A 8 -16.93 -38.90 -43.41
C THR A 8 -15.47 -38.98 -43.86
N ILE A 9 -14.52 -39.07 -42.89
CA ILE A 9 -13.28 -39.88 -42.98
C ILE A 9 -13.05 -40.54 -41.60
N ALA A 10 -12.69 -41.83 -41.63
CA ALA A 10 -12.51 -42.73 -40.49
C ALA A 10 -11.03 -43.12 -40.26
N SER A 11 -10.77 -43.57 -39.02
CA SER A 11 -9.84 -44.64 -38.53
C SER A 11 -8.31 -44.46 -38.75
N THR A 12 -7.35 -44.89 -37.91
CA THR A 12 -7.15 -46.06 -37.01
C THR A 12 -6.03 -45.75 -35.95
N SER A 13 -6.21 -46.01 -34.65
CA SER A 13 -5.69 -47.11 -33.78
C SER A 13 -4.18 -47.22 -33.44
N SER A 14 -3.91 -47.23 -32.11
CA SER A 14 -2.98 -48.10 -31.33
C SER A 14 -1.51 -47.68 -31.08
N GLY A 15 -1.03 -47.86 -29.83
CA GLY A 15 0.39 -48.11 -29.51
C GLY A 15 0.96 -47.53 -28.21
N ASN A 16 1.19 -48.40 -27.21
CA ASN A 16 1.94 -48.21 -25.95
C ASN A 16 3.40 -47.70 -26.14
N GLY A 17 3.98 -47.05 -25.10
CA GLY A 17 5.44 -46.96 -24.97
C GLY A 17 5.96 -46.09 -23.82
N GLN A 18 6.49 -46.73 -22.78
CA GLN A 18 7.28 -46.11 -21.70
C GLN A 18 8.57 -45.46 -22.25
N ALA A 19 9.00 -44.33 -21.69
CA ALA A 19 10.39 -43.87 -21.79
C ALA A 19 10.85 -43.15 -20.52
N ARG A 20 11.73 -43.86 -19.82
CA ARG A 20 12.60 -43.51 -18.71
C ARG A 20 13.63 -42.47 -19.20
N VAL A 21 13.76 -41.33 -18.55
CA VAL A 21 14.89 -40.40 -18.81
C VAL A 21 15.72 -40.25 -17.55
N VAL A 22 17.01 -40.48 -17.76
CA VAL A 22 18.10 -40.69 -16.82
C VAL A 22 18.68 -39.34 -16.41
N ALA A 23 19.16 -39.26 -15.17
CA ALA A 23 19.87 -38.13 -14.61
C ALA A 23 21.14 -37.77 -15.40
N SER A 24 21.45 -36.47 -15.47
CA SER A 24 22.84 -36.00 -15.52
C SER A 24 22.94 -34.70 -14.73
N ALA A 25 23.85 -34.71 -13.76
CA ALA A 25 24.16 -33.64 -12.85
C ALA A 25 25.22 -32.71 -13.46
N VAL A 26 25.00 -31.40 -13.36
CA VAL A 26 26.06 -30.39 -13.47
C VAL A 26 26.02 -29.55 -12.21
N ALA A 27 27.08 -29.68 -11.42
CA ALA A 27 27.28 -29.04 -10.13
C ALA A 27 27.63 -27.55 -10.31
N GLY A 28 26.79 -26.67 -9.75
CA GLY A 28 27.12 -25.27 -9.49
C GLY A 28 27.13 -25.02 -7.99
N ARG A 29 28.31 -25.03 -7.36
CA ARG A 29 28.52 -24.59 -5.98
C ARG A 29 28.27 -23.09 -5.87
N GLN A 30 27.24 -22.68 -5.15
CA GLN A 30 27.22 -21.38 -4.48
C GLN A 30 26.91 -21.59 -3.00
N GLN A 31 27.91 -21.24 -2.19
CA GLN A 31 27.94 -21.28 -0.75
C GLN A 31 26.89 -20.30 -0.19
N ARG A 32 25.72 -20.80 0.21
CA ARG A 32 24.88 -20.12 1.19
C ARG A 32 25.34 -20.56 2.57
N ARG A 33 26.00 -19.67 3.32
CA ARG A 33 26.22 -19.82 4.77
C ARG A 33 24.85 -19.91 5.44
N GLY A 34 24.39 -21.13 5.68
CA GLY A 34 23.25 -21.39 6.53
C GLY A 34 23.68 -21.20 7.99
N LEU A 35 22.96 -20.34 8.70
CA LEU A 35 22.85 -20.42 10.15
C LEU A 35 22.29 -21.81 10.48
N GLU A 36 23.09 -22.65 11.13
CA GLU A 36 22.63 -23.91 11.70
C GLU A 36 21.55 -23.61 12.75
N ILE A 37 20.31 -23.93 12.42
CA ILE A 37 19.22 -23.97 13.41
C ILE A 37 19.33 -25.33 14.10
N SER A 38 19.99 -25.36 15.25
CA SER A 38 20.01 -26.50 16.15
C SER A 38 18.60 -26.80 16.67
N GLU A 39 18.09 -28.01 16.41
CA GLU A 39 16.87 -28.55 17.01
C GLU A 39 17.08 -28.85 18.50
N VAL A 40 16.62 -27.99 19.42
CA VAL A 40 16.14 -28.39 20.77
C VAL A 40 15.13 -27.35 21.33
N GLY A 41 13.84 -27.72 21.40
CA GLY A 41 13.14 -27.82 22.69
C GLY A 41 12.39 -26.65 23.36
N THR A 42 12.44 -25.39 22.91
CA THR A 42 11.56 -24.36 23.51
C THR A 42 10.88 -23.53 22.43
N THR A 43 9.57 -23.66 22.32
CA THR A 43 8.77 -22.73 21.55
C THR A 43 8.87 -21.36 22.21
N ALA A 44 9.69 -20.47 21.64
CA ALA A 44 9.90 -19.13 22.19
C ALA A 44 8.55 -18.42 22.38
N SER A 45 8.31 -17.91 23.59
CA SER A 45 7.22 -17.00 23.90
C SER A 45 7.64 -15.56 23.64
N PHE A 46 6.69 -14.63 23.68
CA PHE A 46 6.98 -13.20 23.56
C PHE A 46 7.91 -12.71 24.67
N SER A 47 7.69 -13.11 25.93
CA SER A 47 8.54 -12.75 27.07
C SER A 47 9.96 -13.31 26.95
N GLN A 48 10.13 -14.54 26.45
CA GLN A 48 11.44 -15.16 26.25
C GLN A 48 12.21 -14.53 25.09
N ALA A 49 11.51 -14.16 24.01
CA ALA A 49 12.09 -13.39 22.92
C ALA A 49 12.57 -12.01 23.40
N PHE A 50 11.74 -11.31 24.20
CA PHE A 50 12.08 -10.00 24.75
C PHE A 50 13.28 -10.05 25.71
N ALA A 51 13.36 -11.06 26.58
CA ALA A 51 14.51 -11.27 27.48
C ALA A 51 15.82 -11.54 26.73
N SER A 52 15.75 -12.09 25.51
CA SER A 52 16.93 -12.37 24.68
C SER A 52 17.48 -11.11 24.00
N ILE A 53 16.70 -10.02 23.93
CA ILE A 53 17.09 -8.77 23.28
C ILE A 53 18.20 -8.04 24.07
N ASP A 54 18.19 -8.14 25.41
CA ASP A 54 19.18 -7.50 26.28
C ASP A 54 20.64 -7.94 25.96
N GLY A 55 20.79 -9.13 25.39
CA GLY A 55 22.08 -9.69 24.98
C GLY A 55 22.55 -9.24 23.60
N THR A 56 21.71 -8.60 22.79
CA THR A 56 22.02 -8.25 21.40
C THR A 56 22.89 -7.00 21.30
N GLU A 57 23.80 -6.97 20.32
CA GLU A 57 24.62 -5.78 20.04
C GLU A 57 23.75 -4.58 19.63
N HIS A 58 22.65 -4.84 18.93
CA HIS A 58 21.69 -3.80 18.52
C HIS A 58 21.09 -3.08 19.74
N PHE A 59 20.61 -3.82 20.73
CA PHE A 59 20.05 -3.24 21.95
C PHE A 59 21.09 -2.45 22.75
N ARG A 60 22.32 -2.97 22.89
CA ARG A 60 23.40 -2.24 23.56
C ARG A 60 23.75 -0.93 22.86
N ASN A 61 23.86 -0.94 21.53
CA ASN A 61 24.17 0.26 20.75
C ASN A 61 23.04 1.29 20.80
N GLU A 62 21.78 0.85 20.79
CA GLU A 62 20.62 1.73 20.86
C GLU A 62 20.45 2.36 22.25
N MET A 63 20.65 1.58 23.33
CA MET A 63 20.71 2.11 24.70
C MET A 63 21.86 3.10 24.88
N HIS A 64 23.03 2.82 24.30
CA HIS A 64 24.16 3.77 24.31
C HIS A 64 23.81 5.06 23.57
N ASN A 65 23.15 4.97 22.40
CA ASN A 65 22.71 6.14 21.63
C ASN A 65 21.62 6.96 22.32
N LEU A 66 20.68 6.33 23.02
CA LEU A 66 19.65 7.03 23.81
C LEU A 66 20.27 7.74 25.01
N ASN A 67 21.21 7.10 25.70
CA ASN A 67 21.95 7.72 26.80
C ASN A 67 22.79 8.91 26.32
N ASN A 68 23.39 8.79 25.12
CA ASN A 68 24.18 9.87 24.50
C ASN A 68 23.30 11.02 23.96
N ARG A 69 22.07 10.74 23.53
CA ARG A 69 21.09 11.77 23.13
C ARG A 69 20.57 12.57 24.31
N ASN A 70 20.40 11.95 25.47
CA ASN A 70 20.06 12.68 26.70
C ASN A 70 21.22 13.51 27.26
N SER A 71 22.48 13.17 26.94
CA SER A 71 23.64 13.98 27.33
C SER A 71 24.03 15.07 26.33
N ASN A 72 23.57 14.99 25.07
CA ASN A 72 23.93 15.93 23.99
C ASN A 72 22.76 16.84 23.55
N ALA A 73 21.83 17.17 24.44
CA ALA A 73 20.81 18.19 24.18
C ALA A 73 21.36 19.64 24.11
N ASP A 74 22.68 19.81 24.17
CA ASP A 74 23.42 21.04 23.86
C ASP A 74 24.52 20.69 22.83
N GLY A 75 24.29 20.92 21.53
CA GLY A 75 25.37 20.77 20.54
C GLY A 75 24.93 20.56 19.09
N ASP A 76 25.18 21.58 18.28
CA ASP A 76 24.74 21.85 16.92
C ASP A 76 25.49 21.12 15.76
N GLU A 77 24.83 21.09 14.60
CA GLU A 77 25.27 21.06 13.18
C GLU A 77 26.12 19.92 12.54
N GLY A 78 25.46 19.15 11.65
CA GLY A 78 25.58 19.24 10.17
C GLY A 78 26.90 18.90 9.43
N VAL A 79 26.92 17.82 8.64
CA VAL A 79 27.90 17.64 7.53
C VAL A 79 27.22 17.08 6.26
N LYS A 80 27.33 17.84 5.15
CA LYS A 80 26.99 17.48 3.76
C LYS A 80 28.17 16.79 3.07
N ALA A 81 27.90 15.79 2.23
CA ALA A 81 28.87 15.19 1.30
C ALA A 81 28.51 15.49 -0.17
N THR A 82 29.52 15.90 -0.93
CA THR A 82 29.49 16.31 -2.35
C THR A 82 29.93 15.14 -3.26
N VAL A 83 29.39 15.04 -4.49
CA VAL A 83 29.78 14.05 -5.52
C VAL A 83 30.19 14.78 -6.81
N PRO A 84 31.29 14.41 -7.51
CA PRO A 84 31.71 15.06 -8.75
C PRO A 84 31.18 14.37 -10.02
N ALA A 85 31.18 15.15 -11.10
CA ALA A 85 30.68 14.85 -12.43
C ALA A 85 31.75 14.25 -13.38
N GLY A 86 31.30 13.50 -14.38
CA GLY A 86 32.08 13.09 -15.56
C GLY A 86 31.13 12.82 -16.73
N GLY A 87 31.38 13.43 -17.89
CA GLY A 87 30.61 13.28 -19.12
C GLY A 87 31.29 12.35 -20.13
N GLU A 88 30.57 12.00 -21.20
CA GLU A 88 31.07 11.96 -22.60
C GLU A 88 29.99 11.50 -23.60
N ASP A 89 29.98 12.26 -24.70
CA ASP A 89 29.75 11.93 -26.12
C ASP A 89 28.43 11.42 -26.69
N ALA A 90 27.85 12.34 -27.46
CA ALA A 90 26.84 12.15 -28.48
C ALA A 90 27.46 11.61 -29.78
N THR A 91 26.60 10.99 -30.61
CA THR A 91 26.58 10.98 -32.09
C THR A 91 26.44 9.57 -32.70
N THR A 92 25.32 8.86 -32.50
CA THR A 92 24.85 7.80 -33.43
C THR A 92 23.32 7.53 -33.34
N GLN A 93 22.46 8.55 -33.26
CA GLN A 93 20.99 8.33 -33.14
C GLN A 93 20.12 9.24 -34.03
N ARG A 94 20.58 9.67 -35.22
CA ARG A 94 19.86 10.67 -36.03
C ARG A 94 18.76 10.14 -36.97
N ARG A 95 18.27 8.91 -36.86
CA ARG A 95 17.25 8.39 -37.82
C ARG A 95 15.98 7.78 -37.25
N PHE A 96 15.87 7.66 -35.92
CA PHE A 96 14.62 7.25 -35.23
C PHE A 96 14.02 8.37 -34.34
N GLN A 97 14.69 9.51 -34.21
CA GLN A 97 14.31 10.61 -33.29
C GLN A 97 13.17 11.51 -33.82
N ASP A 98 12.87 11.48 -35.11
CA ASP A 98 12.03 12.54 -35.70
C ASP A 98 10.54 12.47 -35.27
N LYS A 99 10.05 11.29 -34.89
CA LYS A 99 8.68 11.12 -34.35
C LYS A 99 8.57 11.38 -32.85
N SER A 100 9.61 11.08 -32.06
CA SER A 100 9.59 11.29 -30.60
C SER A 100 9.87 12.75 -30.23
N VAL A 101 10.73 13.45 -30.98
CA VAL A 101 11.09 14.85 -30.72
C VAL A 101 9.92 15.82 -31.00
N LEU A 102 9.05 15.50 -31.95
CA LEU A 102 7.81 16.26 -32.20
C LEU A 102 6.82 16.15 -31.02
N ASP A 103 6.65 14.94 -30.47
CA ASP A 103 5.79 14.70 -29.29
C ASP A 103 6.40 15.35 -28.03
N GLU A 104 7.73 15.32 -27.89
CA GLU A 104 8.45 15.94 -26.77
C GLU A 104 8.35 17.48 -26.79
N LYS A 105 8.55 18.14 -27.94
CA LYS A 105 8.33 19.59 -28.08
C LYS A 105 6.88 19.98 -27.77
N GLN A 106 5.91 19.17 -28.18
CA GLN A 106 4.50 19.41 -27.92
C GLN A 106 4.15 19.23 -26.43
N ARG A 107 4.73 18.21 -25.77
CA ARG A 107 4.68 18.02 -24.30
C ARG A 107 5.34 19.18 -23.55
N GLN A 108 6.48 19.66 -24.03
CA GLN A 108 7.19 20.79 -23.42
C GLN A 108 6.43 22.10 -23.59
N ALA A 109 5.77 22.31 -24.73
CA ALA A 109 4.87 23.43 -24.97
C ALA A 109 3.58 23.35 -24.13
N MET A 110 2.98 22.17 -23.94
CA MET A 110 1.85 21.99 -23.02
C MET A 110 2.24 22.16 -21.56
N ARG A 111 3.42 21.66 -21.15
CA ARG A 111 3.99 21.94 -19.82
C ARG A 111 4.27 23.43 -19.65
N ALA A 112 4.77 24.12 -20.67
CA ALA A 112 4.98 25.56 -20.65
C ALA A 112 3.65 26.34 -20.56
N ASN A 113 2.61 25.90 -21.28
CA ASN A 113 1.27 26.48 -21.19
C ASN A 113 0.65 26.23 -19.80
N ASN A 114 0.89 25.05 -19.22
CA ASN A 114 0.51 24.73 -17.85
C ASN A 114 1.40 25.40 -16.77
N ALA A 115 2.58 25.90 -17.13
CA ALA A 115 3.50 26.62 -16.24
C ALA A 115 3.12 28.10 -16.10
N LEU A 116 2.31 28.64 -17.03
CA LEU A 116 1.71 29.97 -16.93
C LEU A 116 0.45 30.00 -16.05
N LEU A 117 0.00 28.84 -15.57
CA LEU A 117 -1.19 28.71 -14.75
C LEU A 117 -0.90 29.21 -13.33
N GLN A 118 -1.73 30.15 -12.86
CA GLN A 118 -1.61 30.68 -11.52
C GLN A 118 -1.90 29.59 -10.48
N PRO A 119 -1.08 29.47 -9.42
CA PRO A 119 -1.17 28.37 -8.47
C PRO A 119 -2.46 28.37 -7.65
N HIS A 120 -3.19 29.49 -7.57
CA HIS A 120 -4.42 29.61 -6.78
C HIS A 120 -5.71 29.48 -7.62
N VAL A 121 -5.61 29.39 -8.95
CA VAL A 121 -6.77 29.32 -9.86
C VAL A 121 -6.99 27.88 -10.33
N LEU A 122 -8.24 27.42 -10.31
CA LEU A 122 -8.67 26.18 -10.93
C LEU A 122 -8.93 26.43 -12.42
N TYR A 123 -8.22 25.73 -13.30
CA TYR A 123 -8.46 25.91 -14.73
C TYR A 123 -9.47 24.90 -15.25
N VAL A 124 -10.50 25.42 -15.90
CA VAL A 124 -11.64 24.66 -16.43
C VAL A 124 -11.57 24.67 -17.95
N SER A 125 -11.76 23.51 -18.58
CA SER A 125 -11.82 23.44 -20.03
C SER A 125 -13.01 24.21 -20.57
N THR A 126 -12.85 24.91 -21.70
CA THR A 126 -13.98 25.52 -22.41
C THR A 126 -15.09 24.52 -22.78
N LYS A 127 -14.76 23.22 -22.86
CA LYS A 127 -15.75 22.13 -23.10
C LYS A 127 -16.71 21.93 -21.94
N GLN A 128 -16.34 22.35 -20.73
CA GLN A 128 -17.13 22.21 -19.51
C GLN A 128 -18.01 23.43 -19.24
N ARG A 129 -18.11 24.36 -20.19
CA ARG A 129 -19.06 25.48 -20.08
C ARG A 129 -20.49 24.94 -20.00
N GLY A 130 -21.20 25.31 -18.93
CA GLY A 130 -22.55 24.84 -18.66
C GLY A 130 -22.65 23.55 -17.85
N ASN A 131 -21.52 23.00 -17.37
CA ASN A 131 -21.55 21.88 -16.42
C ASN A 131 -22.12 22.35 -15.06
N GLY A 132 -23.12 21.64 -14.54
CA GLY A 132 -23.78 21.93 -13.26
C GLY A 132 -22.83 21.92 -12.06
N VAL A 133 -21.73 21.17 -12.11
CA VAL A 133 -20.69 21.18 -11.06
C VAL A 133 -20.12 22.59 -10.82
N LEU A 134 -20.02 23.43 -11.86
CA LEU A 134 -19.42 24.76 -11.75
C LEU A 134 -20.19 25.72 -10.83
N GLN A 135 -21.50 25.50 -10.62
CA GLN A 135 -22.32 26.34 -9.73
C GLN A 135 -22.01 26.12 -8.24
N TYR A 136 -21.39 24.98 -7.92
CA TYR A 136 -21.05 24.59 -6.56
C TYR A 136 -19.59 24.88 -6.20
N ILE A 137 -18.75 25.25 -7.17
CA ILE A 137 -17.37 25.69 -6.92
C ILE A 137 -17.39 27.15 -6.45
N ARG A 138 -17.15 27.36 -5.16
CA ARG A 138 -17.24 28.68 -4.50
C ARG A 138 -15.99 29.05 -3.72
N ASN A 139 -15.26 28.06 -3.21
CA ASN A 139 -14.10 28.25 -2.36
C ASN A 139 -12.81 28.50 -3.15
N VAL A 140 -12.84 28.34 -4.48
CA VAL A 140 -11.69 28.44 -5.36
C VAL A 140 -12.06 29.23 -6.61
N PRO A 141 -11.30 30.28 -6.98
CA PRO A 141 -11.52 30.98 -8.24
C PRO A 141 -11.18 30.07 -9.42
N TYR A 142 -11.98 30.09 -10.47
CA TYR A 142 -11.73 29.31 -11.68
C TYR A 142 -11.72 30.16 -12.95
N GLU A 143 -10.92 29.73 -13.93
CA GLU A 143 -10.79 30.39 -15.23
C GLU A 143 -10.97 29.39 -16.36
N PHE A 144 -11.64 29.81 -17.44
CA PHE A 144 -11.81 28.98 -18.62
C PHE A 144 -10.60 29.06 -19.54
N SER A 145 -10.02 27.90 -19.88
CA SER A 145 -8.93 27.79 -20.84
C SER A 145 -9.19 26.65 -21.83
N ARG A 146 -8.52 26.68 -22.99
CA ARG A 146 -8.63 25.61 -24.00
C ARG A 146 -7.70 24.47 -23.62
N LEU A 147 -8.22 23.59 -22.77
CA LEU A 147 -7.47 22.47 -22.19
C LEU A 147 -7.96 21.12 -22.71
N LEU A 148 -7.02 20.18 -22.79
CA LEU A 148 -7.32 18.77 -23.07
C LEU A 148 -8.12 18.11 -21.94
N PRO A 149 -7.66 18.10 -20.66
CA PRO A 149 -8.49 17.62 -19.55
C PRO A 149 -9.64 18.58 -19.25
N ASP A 150 -10.62 18.12 -18.47
CA ASP A 150 -11.80 18.91 -18.12
C ASP A 150 -11.50 19.94 -17.02
N PHE A 151 -10.69 19.54 -16.04
CA PHE A 151 -10.22 20.38 -14.95
C PHE A 151 -8.72 20.19 -14.72
N VAL A 152 -8.01 21.28 -14.45
CA VAL A 152 -6.59 21.27 -14.08
C VAL A 152 -6.45 21.96 -12.74
N THR A 153 -6.07 21.17 -11.73
CA THR A 153 -5.85 21.68 -10.37
C THR A 153 -4.42 22.19 -10.20
N HIS A 154 -3.45 21.54 -10.87
CA HIS A 154 -2.05 21.93 -10.84
C HIS A 154 -1.36 21.56 -12.16
N SER A 155 -0.16 22.09 -12.43
CA SER A 155 0.56 21.87 -13.70
C SER A 155 0.76 20.39 -14.08
N TYR A 156 0.77 19.48 -13.09
CA TYR A 156 0.90 18.03 -13.26
C TYR A 156 -0.28 17.22 -12.70
N ARG A 157 -1.37 17.86 -12.28
CA ARG A 157 -2.58 17.20 -11.77
C ARG A 157 -3.81 17.64 -12.54
N CYS A 158 -4.59 16.68 -13.04
CA CYS A 158 -5.82 16.97 -13.78
C CYS A 158 -6.96 16.05 -13.35
N ALA A 159 -8.18 16.49 -13.66
CA ALA A 159 -9.38 15.68 -13.54
C ALA A 159 -10.18 15.65 -14.85
N LEU A 160 -10.76 14.49 -15.15
CA LEU A 160 -11.80 14.28 -16.16
C LEU A 160 -13.14 14.11 -15.44
N PHE A 161 -14.20 14.62 -16.03
CA PHE A 161 -15.55 14.50 -15.49
C PHE A 161 -16.44 13.68 -16.41
N LEU A 162 -17.19 12.74 -15.83
CA LEU A 162 -18.09 11.85 -16.55
C LEU A 162 -19.34 11.56 -15.73
N SER A 163 -20.53 11.79 -16.28
CA SER A 163 -21.76 11.24 -15.70
C SER A 163 -22.00 9.82 -16.21
N LEU A 164 -22.59 8.95 -15.38
CA LEU A 164 -22.94 7.59 -15.79
C LEU A 164 -24.03 7.59 -16.88
N LYS A 165 -25.03 8.49 -16.83
CA LYS A 165 -25.98 8.70 -17.94
C LYS A 165 -25.25 8.95 -19.25
N TYR A 166 -24.28 9.85 -19.22
CA TYR A 166 -23.50 10.19 -20.40
C TYR A 166 -22.66 9.00 -20.89
N HIS A 167 -22.07 8.23 -19.97
CA HIS A 167 -21.30 7.04 -20.31
C HIS A 167 -22.16 5.98 -21.01
N THR A 168 -23.40 5.77 -20.55
CA THR A 168 -24.36 4.84 -21.14
C THR A 168 -24.73 5.25 -22.58
N LEU A 169 -24.89 6.55 -22.83
CA LEU A 169 -25.16 7.10 -24.17
C LEU A 169 -23.93 7.00 -25.09
N TYR A 170 -22.73 7.25 -24.56
CA TYR A 170 -21.48 7.33 -25.32
C TYR A 170 -20.34 6.52 -24.66
N PRO A 171 -20.36 5.18 -24.73
CA PRO A 171 -19.41 4.33 -24.01
C PRO A 171 -17.96 4.54 -24.45
N ASN A 172 -17.72 4.85 -25.73
CA ASN A 172 -16.39 5.08 -26.29
C ASN A 172 -15.82 6.47 -25.99
N TYR A 173 -16.62 7.40 -25.44
CA TYR A 173 -16.18 8.78 -25.18
C TYR A 173 -14.98 8.81 -24.23
N ILE A 174 -15.12 8.16 -23.06
CA ILE A 174 -14.08 8.25 -22.03
C ILE A 174 -12.77 7.59 -22.46
N GLN A 175 -12.83 6.48 -23.21
CA GLN A 175 -11.66 5.83 -23.76
C GLN A 175 -10.86 6.75 -24.68
N LYS A 176 -11.56 7.50 -25.56
CA LYS A 176 -10.92 8.49 -26.44
C LYS A 176 -10.28 9.62 -25.63
N ARG A 177 -10.99 10.15 -24.64
CA ARG A 177 -10.50 11.25 -23.78
C ARG A 177 -9.26 10.85 -22.98
N VAL A 178 -9.24 9.63 -22.44
CA VAL A 178 -8.08 9.09 -21.71
C VAL A 178 -6.89 8.86 -22.66
N HIS A 179 -7.15 8.41 -23.90
CA HIS A 179 -6.09 8.28 -24.90
C HIS A 179 -5.52 9.63 -25.34
N GLU A 180 -6.36 10.66 -25.51
CA GLU A 180 -5.94 12.03 -25.81
C GLU A 180 -5.07 12.65 -24.70
N LEU A 181 -5.34 12.32 -23.43
CA LEU A 181 -4.63 12.86 -22.28
C LEU A 181 -3.19 12.32 -22.16
N LYS A 182 -2.90 11.16 -22.77
CA LYS A 182 -1.59 10.47 -22.69
C LYS A 182 -1.08 10.41 -21.24
N ASP A 183 0.23 10.55 -21.04
CA ASP A 183 0.91 10.53 -19.73
C ASP A 183 1.44 11.93 -19.35
N ASP A 184 0.72 12.99 -19.73
CA ASP A 184 1.17 14.37 -19.52
C ASP A 184 1.05 14.83 -18.05
N PHE A 185 0.23 14.12 -17.26
CA PHE A 185 -0.07 14.43 -15.86
C PHE A 185 0.29 13.25 -14.95
N SER A 186 0.92 13.52 -13.82
CA SER A 186 1.31 12.47 -12.86
C SER A 186 0.11 11.97 -12.05
N LEU A 187 -0.81 12.88 -11.68
CA LEU A 187 -2.09 12.52 -11.08
C LEU A 187 -3.21 12.83 -12.06
N ARG A 188 -3.93 11.78 -12.45
CA ARG A 188 -5.08 11.85 -13.33
C ARG A 188 -6.29 11.30 -12.60
N VAL A 189 -7.21 12.17 -12.24
CA VAL A 189 -8.44 11.80 -11.54
C VAL A 189 -9.56 11.63 -12.55
N LEU A 190 -10.30 10.52 -12.46
CA LEU A 190 -11.55 10.32 -13.17
C LEU A 190 -12.70 10.50 -12.18
N LEU A 191 -13.35 11.65 -12.24
CA LEU A 191 -14.48 12.00 -11.39
C LEU A 191 -15.77 11.55 -12.07
N VAL A 192 -16.45 10.58 -11.47
CA VAL A 192 -17.65 9.96 -12.03
C VAL A 192 -18.87 10.33 -11.20
N LEU A 193 -19.86 10.96 -11.83
CA LEU A 193 -21.16 11.23 -11.24
C LEU A 193 -22.09 10.04 -11.44
N VAL A 194 -22.51 9.43 -10.33
CA VAL A 194 -23.45 8.31 -10.28
C VAL A 194 -24.87 8.86 -10.27
N ASP A 195 -25.42 9.09 -11.46
CA ASP A 195 -26.75 9.67 -11.66
C ASP A 195 -27.81 8.65 -12.14
N MET A 196 -27.48 7.36 -12.14
CA MET A 196 -28.38 6.24 -12.51
C MET A 196 -28.36 5.12 -11.48
N ASP A 197 -29.48 4.41 -11.37
CA ASP A 197 -29.63 3.23 -10.51
C ASP A 197 -28.89 2.00 -11.09
N ASP A 198 -28.97 1.78 -12.41
CA ASP A 198 -28.28 0.68 -13.11
C ASP A 198 -26.79 1.01 -13.36
N ASN A 199 -26.01 1.10 -12.28
CA ASN A 199 -24.61 1.57 -12.34
C ASN A 199 -23.54 0.45 -12.29
N ASN A 200 -23.88 -0.78 -11.88
CA ASN A 200 -22.91 -1.85 -11.63
C ASN A 200 -21.99 -2.17 -12.84
N ASN A 201 -22.57 -2.38 -14.02
CA ASN A 201 -21.80 -2.74 -15.21
C ASN A 201 -20.92 -1.59 -15.70
N ALA A 202 -21.46 -0.36 -15.67
CA ALA A 202 -20.73 0.84 -16.04
C ALA A 202 -19.54 1.08 -15.09
N LEU A 203 -19.75 0.95 -13.78
CA LEU A 203 -18.70 1.10 -12.78
C LEU A 203 -17.62 0.02 -12.88
N LEU A 204 -18.00 -1.24 -13.13
CA LEU A 204 -17.04 -2.32 -13.35
C LEU A 204 -16.12 -2.03 -14.55
N PHE A 205 -16.71 -1.57 -15.65
CA PHE A 205 -15.97 -1.17 -16.83
C PHE A 205 -15.04 0.02 -16.56
N LEU A 206 -15.57 1.09 -15.93
CA LEU A 206 -14.79 2.29 -15.61
C LEU A 206 -13.66 2.00 -14.63
N ASN A 207 -13.88 1.13 -13.64
CA ASN A 207 -12.83 0.68 -12.72
C ASN A 207 -11.71 -0.07 -13.45
N THR A 208 -12.08 -1.00 -14.34
CA THR A 208 -11.11 -1.72 -15.17
C THR A 208 -10.32 -0.77 -16.07
N LEU A 209 -10.99 0.23 -16.66
CA LEU A 209 -10.36 1.27 -17.46
C LEU A 209 -9.40 2.12 -16.63
N ALA A 210 -9.82 2.53 -15.43
CA ALA A 210 -9.01 3.35 -14.54
C ALA A 210 -7.72 2.64 -14.13
N VAL A 211 -7.81 1.35 -13.77
CA VAL A 211 -6.63 0.52 -13.46
C VAL A 211 -5.72 0.38 -14.68
N LYS A 212 -6.27 0.10 -15.87
CA LYS A 212 -5.48 -0.07 -17.10
C LYS A 212 -4.71 1.19 -17.51
N HIS A 213 -5.26 2.37 -17.22
CA HIS A 213 -4.69 3.65 -17.62
C HIS A 213 -4.08 4.45 -16.46
N ASN A 214 -3.87 3.83 -15.29
CA ASN A 214 -3.33 4.49 -14.08
C ASN A 214 -4.06 5.80 -13.77
N LEU A 215 -5.40 5.74 -13.70
CA LEU A 215 -6.28 6.82 -13.28
C LEU A 215 -6.77 6.54 -11.86
N THR A 216 -6.95 7.59 -11.07
CA THR A 216 -7.66 7.51 -9.78
C THR A 216 -9.14 7.72 -10.02
N LEU A 217 -9.94 6.65 -9.88
CA LEU A 217 -11.40 6.73 -9.99
C LEU A 217 -11.99 7.26 -8.68
N ILE A 218 -12.80 8.31 -8.76
CA ILE A 218 -13.58 8.85 -7.64
C ILE A 218 -15.03 8.88 -8.06
N LEU A 219 -15.88 8.26 -7.24
CA LEU A 219 -17.32 8.27 -7.43
C LEU A 219 -17.93 9.42 -6.64
N THR A 220 -18.93 10.06 -7.23
CA THR A 220 -19.68 11.18 -6.64
C THR A 220 -21.16 10.91 -6.82
N TRP A 221 -21.95 11.19 -5.79
CA TRP A 221 -23.39 10.99 -5.79
C TRP A 221 -24.18 12.28 -6.04
N SER A 222 -23.50 13.42 -6.01
CA SER A 222 -24.07 14.73 -6.36
C SER A 222 -23.03 15.62 -7.05
N GLU A 223 -23.52 16.60 -7.82
CA GLU A 223 -22.68 17.62 -8.43
C GLU A 223 -21.96 18.50 -7.38
N GLU A 224 -22.59 18.69 -6.21
CA GLU A 224 -22.01 19.41 -5.08
C GLU A 224 -20.81 18.64 -4.51
N GLU A 225 -20.93 17.32 -4.35
CA GLU A 225 -19.84 16.47 -3.89
C GLU A 225 -18.67 16.50 -4.89
N ALA A 226 -18.98 16.44 -6.19
CA ALA A 226 -17.98 16.56 -7.26
C ALA A 226 -17.22 17.89 -7.18
N ALA A 227 -17.92 19.01 -6.99
CA ALA A 227 -17.30 20.32 -6.81
C ALA A 227 -16.42 20.35 -5.56
N ARG A 228 -16.89 19.80 -4.44
CA ARG A 228 -16.13 19.74 -3.18
C ARG A 228 -14.83 18.95 -3.33
N TYR A 229 -14.82 17.85 -4.09
CA TYR A 229 -13.57 17.14 -4.38
C TYR A 229 -12.60 18.01 -5.18
N LEU A 230 -13.06 18.70 -6.23
CA LEU A 230 -12.21 19.59 -7.03
C LEU A 230 -11.62 20.72 -6.18
N GLU A 231 -12.43 21.35 -5.33
CA GLU A 231 -11.97 22.36 -4.38
C GLU A 231 -10.93 21.80 -3.42
N THR A 232 -11.16 20.59 -2.89
CA THR A 232 -10.23 19.93 -1.97
C THR A 232 -8.91 19.63 -2.65
N TYR A 233 -8.93 19.07 -3.87
CA TYR A 233 -7.70 18.84 -4.63
C TYR A 233 -6.90 20.10 -4.87
N LYS A 234 -7.58 21.23 -5.08
CA LYS A 234 -6.91 22.53 -5.24
C LYS A 234 -6.43 23.10 -3.90
N ALA A 235 -7.22 23.01 -2.84
CA ALA A 235 -6.88 23.53 -1.52
C ALA A 235 -5.73 22.75 -0.86
N PHE A 236 -5.51 21.49 -1.26
CA PHE A 236 -4.40 20.65 -0.83
C PHE A 236 -3.21 20.66 -1.78
N ASP A 237 -3.25 21.49 -2.82
CA ASP A 237 -2.11 21.69 -3.69
C ASP A 237 -0.94 22.31 -2.89
N GLY A 238 0.21 21.62 -2.88
CA GLY A 238 1.40 22.05 -2.14
C GLY A 238 1.40 21.79 -0.62
N LYS A 239 0.36 21.17 -0.05
CA LYS A 239 0.35 20.79 1.37
C LYS A 239 1.14 19.50 1.60
N SER A 240 1.89 19.42 2.70
CA SER A 240 2.64 18.22 3.10
C SER A 240 1.69 17.09 3.53
N ALA A 241 2.18 15.85 3.46
CA ALA A 241 1.42 14.66 3.86
C ALA A 241 1.21 14.54 5.38
N GLU A 242 1.69 15.50 6.17
CA GLU A 242 1.61 15.51 7.64
C GLU A 242 0.18 15.37 8.17
N LEU A 243 -0.81 15.90 7.44
CA LEU A 243 -2.22 15.80 7.83
C LEU A 243 -2.75 14.35 7.77
N ILE A 244 -2.14 13.49 6.95
CA ILE A 244 -2.57 12.11 6.69
C ILE A 244 -1.64 11.11 7.38
N GLN A 245 -0.40 11.51 7.65
CA GLN A 245 0.58 10.66 8.32
C GLN A 245 0.12 10.35 9.76
N ARG A 246 0.29 9.08 10.17
CA ARG A 246 0.09 8.69 11.57
C ARG A 246 1.03 9.55 12.42
N LYS A 247 0.45 10.33 13.34
CA LYS A 247 1.24 11.01 14.37
C LYS A 247 1.92 9.93 15.21
N GLU A 248 3.23 9.81 15.10
CA GLU A 248 4.00 8.93 15.96
C GLU A 248 3.91 9.47 17.40
N HIS A 249 3.65 8.58 18.35
CA HIS A 249 3.68 8.96 19.76
C HIS A 249 5.13 9.24 20.13
N THR A 250 5.47 10.49 20.44
CA THR A 250 6.83 10.87 20.87
C THR A 250 7.14 10.43 22.30
N ASN A 251 6.10 10.29 23.13
CA ASN A 251 6.23 9.93 24.52
C ASN A 251 6.34 8.42 24.70
N PHE A 252 7.37 7.99 25.45
CA PHE A 252 7.58 6.59 25.79
C PHE A 252 6.36 5.96 26.48
N VAL A 253 5.71 6.68 27.39
CA VAL A 253 4.51 6.20 28.11
C VAL A 253 3.37 5.92 27.15
N ASP A 254 3.17 6.77 26.14
CA ASP A 254 2.13 6.56 25.13
C ASP A 254 2.48 5.38 24.21
N GLN A 255 3.75 5.23 23.81
CA GLN A 255 4.19 4.06 23.02
C GLN A 255 4.03 2.74 23.78
N ALA A 256 4.40 2.72 25.06
CA ALA A 256 4.27 1.55 25.91
C ALA A 256 2.79 1.23 26.21
N ALA A 257 1.95 2.26 26.37
CA ALA A 257 0.51 2.08 26.52
C ALA A 257 -0.14 1.54 25.26
N ASP A 258 0.20 2.09 24.08
CA ASP A 258 -0.24 1.57 22.78
C ASP A 258 0.17 0.12 22.57
N PHE A 259 1.41 -0.24 22.94
CA PHE A 259 1.89 -1.61 22.90
C PHE A 259 1.05 -2.54 23.79
N LEU A 260 0.79 -2.17 25.05
CA LEU A 260 -0.03 -2.97 25.95
C LEU A 260 -1.50 -3.07 25.48
N CYS A 261 -2.02 -2.01 24.86
CA CYS A 261 -3.37 -1.98 24.28
C CYS A 261 -3.53 -2.83 23.00
N THR A 262 -2.44 -3.36 22.42
CA THR A 262 -2.57 -4.36 21.34
C THR A 262 -3.24 -5.65 21.82
N VAL A 263 -3.16 -5.94 23.12
CA VAL A 263 -3.90 -7.03 23.76
C VAL A 263 -5.35 -6.58 23.92
N THR A 264 -6.28 -7.27 23.24
CA THR A 264 -7.70 -6.90 23.13
C THR A 264 -8.46 -6.72 24.46
N SER A 265 -7.88 -7.13 25.58
CA SER A 265 -8.46 -7.00 26.92
C SER A 265 -7.92 -5.83 27.75
N VAL A 266 -6.90 -5.12 27.28
CA VAL A 266 -6.18 -4.09 28.05
C VAL A 266 -6.52 -2.70 27.53
N ASN A 267 -7.07 -1.85 28.39
CA ASN A 267 -7.39 -0.46 28.06
C ASN A 267 -6.22 0.49 28.36
N LYS A 268 -6.28 1.74 27.87
CA LYS A 268 -5.24 2.75 28.13
C LYS A 268 -5.05 3.04 29.64
N THR A 269 -6.12 2.98 30.42
CA THR A 269 -6.08 3.09 31.89
C THR A 269 -5.35 1.91 32.53
N ASP A 270 -5.64 0.69 32.07
CA ASP A 270 -5.01 -0.53 32.55
C ASP A 270 -3.51 -0.52 32.24
N ALA A 271 -3.15 -0.11 31.02
CA ALA A 271 -1.77 0.06 30.60
C ALA A 271 -1.04 1.11 31.45
N GLY A 272 -1.70 2.22 31.78
CA GLY A 272 -1.20 3.21 32.74
C GLY A 272 -0.88 2.59 34.10
N HIS A 273 -1.82 1.81 34.67
CA HIS A 273 -1.62 1.14 35.96
C HIS A 273 -0.47 0.12 35.93
N ILE A 274 -0.36 -0.67 34.87
CA ILE A 274 0.74 -1.63 34.67
C ILE A 274 2.08 -0.90 34.60
N LEU A 275 2.16 0.21 33.86
CA LEU A 275 3.38 1.01 33.73
C LEU A 275 3.76 1.69 35.05
N THR A 276 2.79 2.15 35.84
CA THR A 276 3.07 2.72 37.17
C THR A 276 3.52 1.68 38.19
N GLN A 277 2.98 0.46 38.12
CA GLN A 277 3.26 -0.60 39.08
C GLN A 277 4.62 -1.26 38.82
N PHE A 278 4.92 -1.59 37.57
CA PHE A 278 6.12 -2.35 37.22
C PHE A 278 7.28 -1.47 36.71
N SER A 279 7.05 -0.19 36.42
CA SER A 279 8.00 0.82 35.90
C SER A 279 8.68 0.49 34.56
N THR A 280 8.80 -0.80 34.20
CA THR A 280 9.42 -1.32 33.00
C THR A 280 8.53 -2.36 32.34
N LEU A 281 8.52 -2.38 31.00
CA LEU A 281 7.80 -3.40 30.22
C LEU A 281 8.35 -4.81 30.51
N LYS A 282 9.66 -4.93 30.72
CA LYS A 282 10.29 -6.19 31.11
C LYS A 282 9.74 -6.70 32.44
N GLY A 283 9.63 -5.82 33.45
CA GLY A 283 9.01 -6.16 34.73
C GLY A 283 7.58 -6.67 34.56
N ALA A 284 6.77 -5.96 33.76
CA ALA A 284 5.40 -6.36 33.49
C ALA A 284 5.28 -7.71 32.73
N MET A 285 6.22 -8.03 31.84
CA MET A 285 6.22 -9.29 31.07
C MET A 285 6.74 -10.49 31.86
N SER A 286 7.62 -10.28 32.83
CA SER A 286 8.17 -11.34 33.69
C SER A 286 7.36 -11.57 34.97
N ALA A 287 6.39 -10.69 35.25
CA ALA A 287 5.57 -10.78 36.45
C ALA A 287 4.64 -12.01 36.43
N PRO A 288 4.49 -12.73 37.57
CA PRO A 288 3.51 -13.80 37.70
C PRO A 288 2.07 -13.24 37.66
N MET A 289 1.10 -14.10 37.36
CA MET A 289 -0.32 -13.72 37.34
C MET A 289 -0.79 -13.06 38.66
N ASP A 290 -0.25 -13.50 39.79
CA ASP A 290 -0.61 -12.99 41.11
C ASP A 290 -0.23 -11.51 41.27
N GLU A 291 0.96 -11.11 40.82
CA GLU A 291 1.42 -9.72 40.89
C GLU A 291 0.65 -8.82 39.91
N LEU A 292 0.31 -9.34 38.72
CA LEU A 292 -0.53 -8.63 37.76
C LEU A 292 -1.95 -8.39 38.29
N SER A 293 -2.47 -9.27 39.15
CA SER A 293 -3.79 -9.14 39.77
C SER A 293 -3.88 -8.03 40.82
N ILE A 294 -2.75 -7.59 41.37
CA ILE A 294 -2.67 -6.49 42.35
C ILE A 294 -2.91 -5.13 41.67
N CYS A 295 -2.77 -5.06 40.34
CA CYS A 295 -2.99 -3.82 39.60
C CYS A 295 -4.46 -3.38 39.68
N PRO A 296 -4.73 -2.13 40.08
CA PRO A 296 -6.10 -1.65 40.24
C PRO A 296 -6.85 -1.70 38.89
N GLY A 297 -8.06 -2.25 38.91
CA GLY A 297 -8.93 -2.34 37.72
C GLY A 297 -8.60 -3.49 36.75
N LEU A 298 -7.57 -4.29 37.03
CA LEU A 298 -7.17 -5.43 36.20
C LEU A 298 -7.83 -6.73 36.70
N GLY A 299 -9.01 -7.04 36.16
CA GLY A 299 -9.72 -8.28 36.51
C GLY A 299 -8.98 -9.55 36.05
N GLU A 300 -9.24 -10.69 36.69
CA GLU A 300 -8.60 -11.99 36.42
C GLU A 300 -8.60 -12.40 34.94
N LYS A 301 -9.68 -12.10 34.21
CA LYS A 301 -9.78 -12.38 32.77
C LYS A 301 -8.79 -11.56 31.94
N LYS A 302 -8.53 -10.30 32.32
CA LYS A 302 -7.56 -9.42 31.66
C LYS A 302 -6.14 -9.89 31.98
N VAL A 303 -5.87 -10.19 33.25
CA VAL A 303 -4.59 -10.72 33.72
C VAL A 303 -4.23 -12.01 32.99
N LYS A 304 -5.18 -12.95 32.93
CA LYS A 304 -4.99 -14.24 32.24
C LYS A 304 -4.65 -14.05 30.76
N ARG A 305 -5.42 -13.22 30.04
CA ARG A 305 -5.18 -12.94 28.62
C ARG A 305 -3.87 -12.21 28.38
N LEU A 306 -3.49 -11.28 29.26
CA LEU A 306 -2.23 -10.55 29.17
C LEU A 306 -1.04 -11.49 29.38
N HIS A 307 -1.10 -12.34 30.40
CA HIS A 307 -0.08 -13.32 30.68
C HIS A 307 0.01 -14.39 29.58
N GLU A 308 -1.13 -14.87 29.07
CA GLU A 308 -1.17 -15.74 27.87
C GLU A 308 -0.54 -15.05 26.67
N ALA A 309 -0.86 -13.78 26.39
CA ALA A 309 -0.25 -13.04 25.29
C ALA A 309 1.28 -12.93 25.40
N PHE A 310 1.83 -12.81 26.62
CA PHE A 310 3.27 -12.75 26.83
C PHE A 310 3.95 -14.13 26.81
N HIS A 311 3.28 -15.18 27.28
CA HIS A 311 3.90 -16.49 27.52
C HIS A 311 3.46 -17.57 26.53
N GLU A 312 2.44 -17.33 25.71
CA GLU A 312 2.00 -18.27 24.69
C GLU A 312 3.11 -18.44 23.62
N PRO A 313 3.46 -19.68 23.27
CA PRO A 313 4.44 -19.91 22.22
C PRO A 313 3.94 -19.50 20.85
N PHE A 314 4.81 -18.90 20.03
CA PHE A 314 4.46 -18.51 18.65
C PHE A 314 4.02 -19.68 17.76
N ARG A 315 4.41 -20.92 18.13
CA ARG A 315 3.98 -22.15 17.44
C ARG A 315 3.21 -23.03 18.41
N LYS A 316 1.95 -23.30 18.09
CA LYS A 316 1.15 -24.31 18.78
C LYS A 316 1.83 -25.67 18.60
N THR A 317 2.30 -26.27 19.68
CA THR A 317 2.85 -27.62 19.63
C THR A 317 1.72 -28.59 19.29
N VAL A 318 1.64 -29.00 18.01
CA VAL A 318 0.75 -30.08 17.61
C VAL A 318 1.28 -31.35 18.29
N LYS A 319 0.63 -31.78 19.37
CA LYS A 319 0.90 -33.09 19.97
C LYS A 319 0.58 -34.16 18.92
N ARG A 320 1.59 -34.66 18.21
CA ARG A 320 1.45 -35.84 17.35
C ARG A 320 1.03 -37.01 18.24
N LYS A 321 -0.25 -37.39 18.21
CA LYS A 321 -0.74 -38.65 18.80
C LYS A 321 0.03 -39.80 18.14
N HIS A 322 1.03 -40.36 18.83
CA HIS A 322 1.63 -41.64 18.45
C HIS A 322 0.60 -42.74 18.71
N LEU A 323 -0.18 -43.10 17.70
CA LEU A 323 -0.98 -44.32 17.72
C LEU A 323 -0.05 -45.50 17.41
N ARG A 324 0.67 -46.01 18.42
CA ARG A 324 1.36 -47.31 18.31
C ARG A 324 0.29 -48.40 18.36
N GLN A 325 -0.09 -48.90 17.18
CA GLN A 325 -0.76 -50.19 17.05
C GLN A 325 0.17 -51.28 17.57
N GLN A 326 -0.16 -51.89 18.72
CA GLN A 326 0.38 -53.19 19.08
C GLN A 326 -0.39 -54.24 18.26
N LYS A 327 0.26 -54.87 17.29
CA LYS A 327 -0.24 -56.13 16.70
C LYS A 327 0.04 -57.26 17.70
N PRO A 328 -0.95 -58.09 18.07
CA PRO A 328 -0.67 -59.35 18.76
C PRO A 328 0.04 -60.32 17.80
N GLN A 329 1.13 -60.92 18.26
CA GLN A 329 1.79 -62.05 17.63
C GLN A 329 0.87 -63.27 17.74
N ALA A 330 0.45 -63.84 16.61
CA ALA A 330 -0.10 -65.19 16.57
C ALA A 330 1.09 -66.16 16.75
N GLN A 331 1.04 -66.97 17.80
CA GLN A 331 1.88 -68.16 17.96
C GLN A 331 1.22 -69.32 17.21
N GLU A 332 2.08 -70.16 16.62
CA GLU A 332 1.79 -71.41 15.90
C GLU A 332 1.01 -72.44 16.71
#